data_AF-A0A4V3AWG1-F1
#
_entry.id   AF-A0A4V3AWG1-F1
#
_cell.length_a   1.000
_cell.length_b   1.000
_cell.length_c   1.000
_cell.angle_alpha   90.00
_cell.angle_beta   90.00
_cell.angle_gamma   90.00
#
_symmetry.space_group_name_H-M   'P 1'
#
loop_
_entity.id
_entity.type
_entity.pdbx_description
1 polymer ?
#
loop_
_entity_poly.entity_id
_entity_poly.type
_entity_poly.pdbx_seq_one_letter_code
_entity_poly.pdbx_strand_id
1 'polypeptide(L)'
;MALTFDDTQGAALLDALGLPTDTDDADLIVATAKDLAAQIDGLDTAKASAVVAAAARHGMEVIDKPTADALRRDAQEGRRVAAAAAKAKVEAAVDQAIDTGRIMPSRKKHWITLCENDATMLEHLASVAPGTAVPLTEVGHSADTTPELTHSGQWFY
;
A
#
# COMPACT_ATOMS: atom_id res chain seq x y z
N MET A 1 -9.35 59.79 21.56
CA MET A 1 -10.37 59.47 20.54
C MET A 1 -10.98 58.14 20.94
N ALA A 2 -12.29 58.08 21.18
CA ALA A 2 -12.96 56.82 21.51
C ALA A 2 -13.42 56.15 20.21
N LEU A 3 -13.06 54.89 20.01
CA LEU A 3 -13.52 54.08 18.89
C LEU A 3 -14.69 53.24 19.40
N THR A 4 -15.89 53.47 18.88
CA THR A 4 -17.12 52.76 19.30
C THR A 4 -17.58 51.83 18.19
N PHE A 5 -17.69 50.54 18.50
CA PHE A 5 -18.24 49.53 17.60
C PHE A 5 -19.68 49.22 17.99
N ASP A 6 -20.52 48.87 17.01
CA ASP A 6 -21.80 48.21 17.29
C ASP A 6 -21.60 46.71 17.58
N ASP A 7 -22.62 46.05 18.12
CA ASP A 7 -22.55 44.63 18.53
C ASP A 7 -22.21 43.69 17.35
N THR A 8 -22.59 44.08 16.13
CA THR A 8 -22.30 43.30 14.92
C THR A 8 -20.82 43.44 14.52
N GLN A 9 -20.29 44.67 14.60
CA GLN A 9 -18.89 44.98 14.35
C GLN A 9 -17.97 44.37 15.40
N GLY A 10 -18.39 44.37 16.67
CA GLY A 10 -17.66 43.74 17.77
C GLY A 10 -17.55 42.23 17.61
N ALA A 11 -18.68 41.55 17.34
CA ALA A 11 -18.69 40.11 17.10
C ALA A 11 -17.85 39.72 15.87
N ALA A 12 -17.92 40.51 14.78
CA ALA A 12 -17.10 40.27 13.59
C ALA A 12 -15.59 40.44 13.84
N LEU A 13 -15.19 41.42 14.67
CA LEU A 13 -13.79 41.59 15.06
C LEU A 13 -13.29 40.42 15.91
N LEU A 14 -14.08 39.98 16.89
CA LEU A 14 -13.73 38.87 17.77
C LEU A 14 -13.61 37.55 16.99
N ASP A 15 -14.57 37.28 16.09
CA ASP A 15 -14.53 36.12 15.20
C ASP A 15 -13.29 36.15 14.28
N ALA A 16 -12.96 37.31 13.70
CA ALA A 16 -11.78 37.47 12.87
C ALA A 16 -10.45 37.26 13.65
N LEU A 17 -10.42 37.57 14.94
CA LEU A 17 -9.28 37.32 15.82
C LEU A 17 -9.29 35.90 16.42
N GLY A 18 -10.32 35.09 16.15
CA GLY A 18 -10.50 33.75 16.73
C GLY A 18 -10.81 33.76 18.23
N LEU A 19 -11.31 34.88 18.75
CA LEU A 19 -11.70 35.04 20.14
C LEU A 19 -13.20 34.73 20.33
N PRO A 20 -13.62 34.23 21.50
CA PRO A 20 -15.03 34.09 21.84
C PRO A 20 -15.77 35.42 21.68
N THR A 21 -16.99 35.38 21.12
CA THR A 21 -17.81 36.57 20.79
C THR A 21 -18.27 37.37 22.02
N ASP A 22 -18.11 36.80 23.21
CA ASP A 22 -18.42 37.40 24.52
C ASP A 22 -17.16 37.95 25.24
N THR A 23 -16.01 38.01 24.56
CA THR A 23 -14.79 38.60 25.12
C THR A 23 -14.95 40.12 25.28
N ASP A 24 -14.95 40.59 26.53
CA ASP A 24 -15.07 42.01 26.90
C ASP A 24 -13.75 42.64 27.37
N ASP A 25 -12.67 41.84 27.44
CA ASP A 25 -11.34 42.29 27.81
C ASP A 25 -10.64 43.01 26.63
N ALA A 26 -10.68 44.34 26.67
CA ALA A 26 -10.05 45.20 25.67
C ALA A 26 -8.52 45.00 25.58
N ASP A 27 -7.85 44.69 26.68
CA ASP A 27 -6.39 44.49 26.67
C ASP A 27 -6.03 43.17 25.99
N LEU A 28 -6.82 42.12 26.21
CA LEU A 28 -6.66 40.83 25.52
C LEU A 28 -6.92 40.95 24.01
N ILE A 29 -7.96 41.68 23.61
CA ILE A 29 -8.28 41.92 22.19
C ILE A 29 -7.12 42.67 21.51
N VAL A 30 -6.61 43.72 22.15
CA VAL A 30 -5.47 44.50 21.64
C VAL A 30 -4.19 43.66 21.62
N ALA A 31 -3.94 42.82 22.62
CA ALA A 31 -2.79 41.94 22.67
C ALA A 31 -2.83 40.91 21.52
N THR A 32 -4.00 40.28 21.30
CA THR A 32 -4.21 39.32 20.21
C THR A 32 -4.03 39.97 18.85
N ALA A 33 -4.59 41.17 18.65
CA ALA A 33 -4.43 41.92 17.41
C ALA A 33 -2.97 42.33 17.16
N LYS A 34 -2.23 42.73 18.21
CA LYS A 34 -0.79 43.04 18.13
C LYS A 34 0.06 41.82 17.82
N ASP A 35 -0.24 40.69 18.44
CA ASP A 35 0.46 39.43 18.19
C ASP A 35 0.24 38.98 16.74
N LEU A 36 -1.01 39.03 16.26
CA LEU A 36 -1.34 38.73 14.87
C LEU A 36 -0.62 39.67 13.89
N ALA A 37 -0.59 40.98 14.17
CA ALA A 37 0.14 41.94 13.35
C ALA A 37 1.66 41.67 13.35
N ALA A 38 2.25 41.32 14.51
CA ALA A 38 3.67 40.99 14.61
C ALA A 38 4.02 39.68 13.87
N GLN A 39 3.11 38.70 13.87
CA GLN A 39 3.26 37.47 13.08
C GLN A 39 3.25 37.77 11.57
N ILE A 40 2.42 38.70 11.12
CA ILE A 40 2.33 39.12 9.71
C ILE A 40 3.53 39.98 9.29
N ASP A 41 3.98 40.91 10.14
CA ASP A 41 5.17 41.74 9.87
C ASP A 41 6.46 40.90 9.78
N GLY A 42 6.49 39.74 10.45
CA GLY A 42 7.55 38.74 10.31
C GLY A 42 7.46 37.89 9.03
N LEU A 43 6.31 37.89 8.35
CA LEU A 43 6.05 37.18 7.10
C LEU A 43 6.26 38.13 5.91
N ASP A 44 7.52 38.39 5.59
CA ASP A 44 7.87 39.00 4.31
C ASP A 44 7.54 38.00 3.18
N THR A 45 6.32 38.09 2.65
CA THR A 45 5.80 37.23 1.57
C THR A 45 6.58 37.36 0.27
N ALA A 46 7.45 38.37 0.14
CA ALA A 46 8.39 38.49 -0.98
C ALA A 46 9.67 37.64 -0.79
N LYS A 47 9.94 37.14 0.42
CA LYS A 47 11.12 36.31 0.70
C LYS A 47 10.74 34.84 0.78
N ALA A 48 11.22 34.04 -0.16
CA ALA A 48 11.10 32.58 -0.16
C ALA A 48 11.51 31.92 1.18
N SER A 49 12.36 32.59 1.98
CA SER A 49 12.75 32.15 3.33
C SER A 49 11.63 32.15 4.35
N ALA A 50 10.63 33.04 4.24
CA ALA A 50 9.49 33.06 5.16
C ALA A 50 8.55 31.87 4.93
N VAL A 51 8.36 31.49 3.66
CA VAL A 51 7.57 30.31 3.26
C VAL A 51 8.25 29.02 3.73
N VAL A 52 9.58 28.91 3.57
CA VAL A 52 10.35 27.77 4.07
C VAL A 52 10.31 27.67 5.59
N ALA A 53 10.46 28.79 6.31
CA ALA A 53 10.38 28.80 7.76
C ALA A 53 8.99 28.43 8.29
N ALA A 54 7.92 28.90 7.63
CA ALA A 54 6.56 28.52 7.94
C ALA A 54 6.31 27.01 7.70
N ALA A 55 6.74 26.47 6.56
CA ALA A 55 6.63 25.04 6.26
C ALA A 55 7.37 24.18 7.30
N ALA A 56 8.60 24.56 7.67
CA ALA A 56 9.40 23.83 8.66
C ALA A 56 8.73 23.78 10.05
N ARG A 57 8.05 24.85 10.48
CA ARG A 57 7.28 24.86 11.75
C ARG A 57 6.16 23.82 11.79
N HIS A 58 5.67 23.38 10.64
CA HIS A 58 4.66 22.34 10.51
C HIS A 58 5.22 20.98 10.07
N GLY A 59 6.55 20.80 10.13
CA GLY A 59 7.20 19.55 9.71
C GLY A 59 7.14 19.30 8.19
N MET A 60 6.88 20.34 7.40
CA MET A 60 6.83 20.28 5.94
C MET A 60 8.15 20.78 5.33
N GLU A 61 8.57 20.14 4.25
CA GLU A 61 9.73 20.55 3.46
C GLU A 61 9.28 21.14 2.12
N VAL A 62 9.84 22.29 1.75
CA VAL A 62 9.52 22.96 0.49
C VAL A 62 10.40 22.37 -0.60
N ILE A 63 9.77 21.68 -1.55
CA ILE A 63 10.42 21.13 -2.73
C ILE A 63 9.97 21.87 -3.99
N ASP A 64 10.85 21.96 -4.98
CA ASP A 64 10.48 22.54 -6.28
C ASP A 64 9.48 21.65 -7.02
N LYS A 65 8.65 22.27 -7.87
CA LYS A 65 7.59 21.59 -8.60
C LYS A 65 8.12 20.47 -9.53
N PRO A 66 9.18 20.68 -10.34
CA PRO A 66 9.78 19.62 -11.14
C PRO A 66 10.17 18.38 -10.32
N THR A 67 10.82 18.55 -9.16
CA THR A 67 11.19 17.45 -8.27
C THR A 67 9.97 16.74 -7.68
N ALA A 68 8.96 17.49 -7.24
CA ALA A 68 7.71 16.93 -6.74
C ALA A 68 6.99 16.10 -7.82
N ASP A 69 6.97 16.58 -9.06
CA ASP A 69 6.34 15.90 -10.20
C ASP A 69 7.15 14.67 -10.66
N ALA A 70 8.49 14.71 -10.55
CA ALA A 70 9.33 13.53 -10.76
C ALA A 70 9.04 12.46 -9.69
N LEU A 71 9.05 12.82 -8.41
CA LEU A 71 8.79 11.88 -7.31
C LEU A 71 7.41 11.23 -7.42
N ARG A 72 6.38 12.00 -7.81
CA ARG A 72 5.03 11.45 -8.05
C ARG A 72 5.01 10.42 -9.18
N ARG A 73 5.75 10.67 -10.27
CA ARG A 73 5.86 9.73 -11.40
C ARG A 73 6.57 8.45 -10.96
N ASP A 74 7.73 8.58 -10.33
CA ASP A 74 8.52 7.45 -9.86
C ASP A 74 7.74 6.60 -8.85
N ALA A 75 6.98 7.23 -7.95
CA ALA A 75 6.11 6.52 -7.02
C ALA A 75 4.96 5.77 -7.72
N GLN A 76 4.40 6.32 -8.80
CA GLN A 76 3.39 5.62 -9.61
C GLN A 76 3.99 4.44 -10.35
N GLU A 77 5.17 4.60 -10.93
CA GLU A 77 5.89 3.52 -11.61
C GLU A 77 6.30 2.42 -10.63
N GLY A 78 6.84 2.78 -9.46
CA GLY A 78 7.17 1.85 -8.40
C GLY A 78 5.97 1.02 -7.93
N ARG A 79 4.79 1.63 -7.77
CA ARG A 79 3.55 0.89 -7.46
C ARG A 79 3.17 -0.10 -8.56
N ARG A 80 3.32 0.27 -9.83
CA ARG A 80 3.04 -0.62 -10.97
C ARG A 80 4.02 -1.79 -11.02
N VAL A 81 5.32 -1.53 -10.86
CA VAL A 81 6.36 -2.56 -10.86
C VAL A 81 6.19 -3.50 -9.67
N ALA A 82 5.91 -2.98 -8.47
CA ALA A 82 5.67 -3.80 -7.29
C ALA A 82 4.45 -4.73 -7.47
N ALA A 83 3.35 -4.22 -8.03
CA ALA A 83 2.18 -5.03 -8.33
C ALA A 83 2.48 -6.13 -9.37
N ALA A 84 3.22 -5.80 -10.43
CA ALA A 84 3.63 -6.77 -11.45
C ALA A 84 4.57 -7.84 -10.87
N ALA A 85 5.53 -7.45 -10.02
CA ALA A 85 6.45 -8.37 -9.36
C ALA A 85 5.73 -9.31 -8.39
N ALA A 86 4.75 -8.81 -7.64
CA ALA A 86 3.91 -9.65 -6.76
C ALA A 86 3.14 -10.70 -7.56
N LYS A 87 2.55 -10.31 -8.69
CA LYS A 87 1.84 -11.24 -9.58
C LYS A 87 2.78 -12.29 -10.18
N ALA A 88 3.93 -11.87 -10.70
CA ALA A 88 4.93 -12.79 -11.26
C ALA A 88 5.43 -13.80 -10.21
N LYS A 89 5.59 -13.37 -8.95
CA LYS A 89 5.97 -14.26 -7.84
C LYS A 89 4.90 -15.33 -7.59
N VAL A 90 3.61 -14.95 -7.61
CA VAL A 90 2.50 -15.91 -7.46
C VAL A 90 2.50 -16.91 -8.61
N GLU A 91 2.58 -16.43 -9.85
CA GLU A 91 2.58 -17.29 -11.03
C GLU A 91 3.74 -18.28 -11.03
N ALA A 92 4.95 -17.82 -10.71
CA ALA A 92 6.14 -18.67 -10.63
C ALA A 92 6.03 -19.75 -9.54
N ALA A 93 5.46 -19.40 -8.38
CA ALA A 93 5.25 -20.37 -7.29
C ALA A 93 4.19 -21.43 -7.67
N VAL A 94 3.13 -21.03 -8.36
CA VAL A 94 2.10 -21.94 -8.87
C VAL A 94 2.67 -22.86 -9.95
N ASP A 95 3.49 -22.33 -10.86
CA ASP A 95 4.14 -23.14 -11.90
C ASP A 95 5.11 -24.15 -11.31
N GLN A 96 5.92 -23.76 -10.32
CA GLN A 96 6.77 -24.70 -9.59
C GLN A 96 5.94 -25.79 -8.89
N ALA A 97 4.78 -25.46 -8.34
CA ALA A 97 3.90 -26.44 -7.69
C ALA A 97 3.28 -27.42 -8.70
N ILE A 98 3.04 -27.00 -9.94
CA ILE A 98 2.60 -27.88 -11.03
C ILE A 98 3.74 -28.81 -11.44
N ASP A 99 4.94 -28.27 -11.67
CA ASP A 99 6.11 -29.04 -12.09
C ASP A 99 6.49 -30.12 -11.06
N THR A 100 6.30 -29.81 -9.78
CA THR A 100 6.55 -30.76 -8.67
C THR A 100 5.35 -31.66 -8.36
N GLY A 101 4.29 -31.64 -9.17
CA GLY A 101 3.11 -32.50 -9.02
C GLY A 101 2.31 -32.25 -7.74
N ARG A 102 2.51 -31.12 -7.06
CA ARG A 102 1.76 -30.73 -5.85
C ARG A 102 0.31 -30.40 -6.19
N ILE A 103 0.09 -29.78 -7.35
CA ILE A 103 -1.23 -29.43 -7.87
C ILE A 103 -1.38 -29.85 -9.33
N MET A 104 -2.62 -30.05 -9.77
CA MET A 104 -2.91 -30.33 -11.17
C MET A 104 -2.78 -29.06 -12.04
N PRO A 105 -2.27 -29.15 -13.28
CA PRO A 105 -2.22 -28.02 -14.22
C PRO A 105 -3.58 -27.35 -14.44
N SER A 106 -4.67 -28.14 -14.45
CA SER A 106 -6.04 -27.63 -14.60
C SER A 106 -6.49 -26.68 -13.49
N ARG A 107 -5.81 -26.70 -12.34
CA ARG A 107 -6.11 -25.84 -11.18
C ARG A 107 -5.25 -24.57 -11.14
N LYS A 108 -4.35 -24.35 -12.11
CA LYS A 108 -3.45 -23.17 -12.16
C LYS A 108 -4.21 -21.86 -11.93
N LYS A 109 -5.24 -21.61 -12.74
CA LYS A 109 -6.04 -20.36 -12.67
C LYS A 109 -6.69 -20.17 -11.30
N HIS A 110 -7.20 -21.25 -10.70
CA HIS A 110 -7.84 -21.19 -9.39
C HIS A 110 -6.84 -20.82 -8.29
N TRP A 111 -5.66 -21.44 -8.30
CA TRP A 111 -4.60 -21.13 -7.33
C TRP A 111 -4.04 -19.72 -7.47
N ILE A 112 -3.87 -19.21 -8.70
CA ILE A 112 -3.46 -17.82 -8.92
C ILE A 112 -4.50 -16.87 -8.31
N THR A 113 -5.78 -17.05 -8.64
CA THR A 113 -6.85 -16.20 -8.08
C THR A 113 -6.91 -16.30 -6.55
N LEU A 114 -6.70 -17.49 -5.98
CA LEU A 114 -6.71 -17.68 -4.54
C LEU A 114 -5.54 -16.92 -3.87
N CYS A 115 -4.33 -17.02 -4.42
CA CYS A 115 -3.14 -16.34 -3.89
C CYS A 115 -3.16 -14.82 -4.10
N GLU A 116 -3.84 -14.33 -5.14
CA GLU A 116 -4.07 -12.88 -5.34
C GLU A 116 -5.01 -12.29 -4.27
N ASN A 117 -5.93 -13.09 -3.72
CA ASN A 117 -6.85 -12.65 -2.67
C ASN A 117 -6.32 -12.89 -1.24
N ASP A 118 -5.47 -13.91 -1.06
CA ASP A 118 -4.90 -14.25 0.23
C ASP A 118 -3.43 -14.69 0.08
N ALA A 119 -2.52 -13.89 0.62
CA ALA A 119 -1.07 -14.13 0.53
C ALA A 119 -0.64 -15.40 1.30
N THR A 120 -1.37 -15.81 2.34
CA THR A 120 -1.03 -17.00 3.15
C THR A 120 -1.18 -18.30 2.35
N MET A 121 -1.95 -18.27 1.26
CA MET A 121 -2.21 -19.43 0.41
C MET A 121 -0.97 -19.91 -0.35
N LEU A 122 0.02 -19.02 -0.57
CA LEU A 122 1.32 -19.43 -1.10
C LEU A 122 2.10 -20.33 -0.13
N GLU A 123 1.99 -20.07 1.17
CA GLU A 123 2.62 -20.89 2.21
C GLU A 123 1.94 -22.25 2.29
N HIS A 124 0.60 -22.27 2.22
CA HIS A 124 -0.16 -23.51 2.11
C HIS A 124 0.23 -24.32 0.87
N LEU A 125 0.36 -23.68 -0.29
CA LEU A 125 0.80 -24.35 -1.51
C LEU A 125 2.21 -24.93 -1.37
N ALA A 126 3.11 -24.24 -0.68
CA ALA A 126 4.46 -24.72 -0.41
C ALA A 126 4.48 -25.91 0.57
N SER A 127 3.51 -25.99 1.49
CA SER A 127 3.40 -27.09 2.47
C SER A 127 2.93 -28.42 1.88
N VAL A 128 2.32 -28.41 0.68
CA VAL A 128 1.86 -29.63 0.01
C VAL A 128 3.08 -30.46 -0.42
N ALA A 129 3.10 -31.74 -0.07
CA ALA A 129 4.17 -32.64 -0.45
C ALA A 129 4.25 -32.78 -1.99
N PRO A 130 5.46 -32.81 -2.59
CA PRO A 130 5.62 -33.12 -4.01
C PRO A 130 4.95 -34.44 -4.39
N GLY A 131 4.36 -34.51 -5.58
CA GLY A 131 3.70 -35.70 -6.07
C GLY A 131 2.31 -36.00 -5.50
N THR A 132 1.77 -35.14 -4.62
CA THR A 132 0.46 -35.36 -3.97
C THR A 132 -0.70 -35.44 -4.97
N ALA A 133 -0.70 -34.57 -5.98
CA ALA A 133 -1.76 -34.55 -6.99
C ALA A 133 -1.40 -35.35 -8.24
N VAL A 134 -0.14 -35.22 -8.70
CA VAL A 134 0.39 -35.96 -9.84
C VAL A 134 1.59 -36.75 -9.37
N PRO A 135 1.52 -38.09 -9.29
CA PRO A 135 2.67 -38.92 -8.93
C PRO A 135 3.83 -38.67 -9.89
N LEU A 136 4.99 -38.27 -9.35
CA LEU A 136 6.22 -38.09 -10.13
C LEU A 136 7.04 -39.39 -10.25
N THR A 137 6.68 -40.40 -9.47
CA THR A 137 7.24 -41.75 -9.53
C THR A 137 6.18 -42.72 -10.05
N GLU A 138 6.56 -43.62 -10.94
CA GLU A 138 5.65 -44.64 -11.45
C GLU A 138 5.09 -45.50 -10.31
N VAL A 139 3.77 -45.64 -10.28
CA VAL A 139 3.08 -46.54 -9.34
C VAL A 139 2.52 -47.70 -10.15
N GLY A 140 3.09 -48.89 -9.96
CA GLY A 140 2.46 -50.16 -10.36
C GLY A 140 2.72 -50.69 -11.79
N HIS A 141 3.66 -50.13 -12.56
CA HIS A 141 3.98 -50.64 -13.91
C HIS A 141 5.39 -51.19 -14.13
N SER A 142 6.16 -51.38 -13.07
CA SER A 142 7.40 -52.18 -13.12
C SER A 142 7.14 -53.59 -12.58
N ALA A 143 6.17 -54.30 -13.14
CA ALA A 143 6.20 -55.76 -13.07
C ALA A 143 7.19 -56.23 -14.13
N ASP A 144 8.46 -56.30 -13.75
CA ASP A 144 9.45 -57.08 -14.47
C ASP A 144 9.10 -58.56 -14.27
N THR A 145 8.04 -59.00 -14.95
CA THR A 145 7.70 -60.41 -15.10
C THR A 145 7.89 -60.73 -16.57
N THR A 146 9.15 -60.88 -16.97
CA THR A 146 9.46 -61.83 -18.04
C THR A 146 8.90 -63.17 -17.55
N PRO A 147 7.83 -63.71 -18.14
CA PRO A 147 7.34 -65.00 -17.71
C PRO A 147 8.29 -66.03 -18.30
N GLU A 148 9.12 -66.64 -17.45
CA GLU A 148 9.69 -67.94 -17.80
C GLU A 148 8.51 -68.93 -17.88
N LEU A 149 7.94 -69.05 -19.08
CA LEU A 149 6.87 -69.97 -19.44
C LEU A 149 7.37 -71.41 -19.34
N THR A 150 7.54 -71.93 -18.13
CA THR A 150 7.88 -73.35 -17.89
C THR A 150 6.71 -74.18 -17.37
N HIS A 151 5.49 -73.66 -17.38
CA HIS A 151 4.30 -74.47 -17.13
C HIS A 151 3.28 -74.28 -18.25
N SER A 152 3.20 -75.27 -19.13
CA SER A 152 2.08 -75.48 -20.06
C SER A 152 0.81 -75.79 -19.26
N GLY A 153 0.20 -74.75 -18.70
CA GLY A 153 -1.09 -74.82 -18.04
C GLY A 153 -2.19 -74.95 -19.08
N GLN A 154 -2.69 -76.16 -19.26
CA GLN A 154 -3.92 -76.45 -19.99
C GLN A 154 -5.07 -75.63 -19.42
N TRP A 155 -5.51 -74.61 -20.14
CA TRP A 155 -6.65 -73.77 -19.78
C TRP A 155 -7.55 -73.59 -21.00
N PHE A 156 -7.98 -74.69 -21.61
CA PHE A 156 -9.26 -74.77 -22.33
C PHE A 156 -9.63 -76.25 -22.44
N TYR A 157 -10.51 -76.70 -21.55
CA TYR A 157 -11.42 -77.83 -21.76
C TYR A 157 -12.81 -77.40 -21.31
#